data_AF-A0A172XTL0-F1
#
_entry.id   AF-A0A172XTL0-F1
#
_cell.length_a   1.000
_cell.length_b   1.000
_cell.length_c   1.000
_cell.angle_alpha   90.00
_cell.angle_beta   90.00
_cell.angle_gamma   90.00
#
_symmetry.space_group_name_H-M   'P 1'
#
loop_
_entity.id
_entity.type
_entity.pdbx_description
1 polymer ?
#
loop_
_entity_poly.entity_id
_entity_poly.type
_entity_poly.pdbx_seq_one_letter_code
_entity_poly.pdbx_strand_id
1 'polypeptide(L)'
;MKMKVPINKGANANYFVSLIPFALGIWSRSRNYQHKQVIKIFCFLLQLLCIVIVFKSNARLAYVCLTLSLGFYFYQVVLSVQHKLKVNKTFLWIVTAIFLIVMMYSLYHINTASVQGRFLIYTISLDIFKQNPFFGCGLGRFESVYNLYQAEYFRTHVTSVATQFLAGDTFEPFNELLRILIELGLCGVLFFILIVRIFYLFLKKQEHLSVLQYGALGSLLSISISALLSYPFSLLSIQLNAIFFLSVLTANERQMSVTFLSRSSSKFTLMFFFFIATVLSVGFAYRKIRSCLYWEKASLLALEGNFSEADKLYFKAWPSMQYNGRFLTNYGSEMVIAGKTKQGVECLERASKFLPSTGLYLCLGEGYAAIGNYGRAQIAYETALHMTPSRFMSRYRLLKLQLAKHNIVEAKKIAEQILAYPVKIPSSDVTEIKQFSKKLLVSENNTGH
;
A
#
# COMPACT_ATOMS: atom_id res chain seq x y z
N MET A 1 -3.18 20.75 -10.03
CA MET A 1 -3.24 19.28 -10.24
C MET A 1 -4.28 18.70 -9.28
N LYS A 2 -5.49 18.31 -9.72
CA LYS A 2 -6.45 17.63 -8.82
C LYS A 2 -5.76 16.36 -8.33
N MET A 3 -5.52 16.23 -7.02
CA MET A 3 -5.08 14.98 -6.40
C MET A 3 -6.21 13.96 -6.53
N LYS A 4 -6.36 13.37 -7.72
CA LYS A 4 -7.09 12.10 -7.86
C LYS A 4 -6.25 11.09 -7.10
N VAL A 5 -6.56 10.86 -5.83
CA VAL A 5 -6.02 9.71 -5.10
C VAL A 5 -6.43 8.48 -5.91
N PRO A 6 -5.49 7.78 -6.56
CA PRO A 6 -5.86 6.66 -7.40
C PRO A 6 -6.49 5.60 -6.51
N ILE A 7 -7.77 5.31 -6.74
CA ILE A 7 -8.47 4.24 -6.03
C ILE A 7 -7.73 2.94 -6.35
N ASN A 8 -7.17 2.31 -5.32
CA ASN A 8 -6.52 1.03 -5.47
C ASN A 8 -7.56 -0.07 -5.66
N LYS A 9 -7.88 -0.32 -6.94
CA LYS A 9 -8.87 -1.32 -7.35
C LYS A 9 -8.56 -2.71 -6.80
N GLY A 10 -7.28 -3.07 -6.70
CA GLY A 10 -6.83 -4.37 -6.20
C GLY A 10 -7.11 -4.57 -4.70
N ALA A 11 -6.68 -3.60 -3.89
CA ALA A 11 -6.86 -3.70 -2.44
C ALA A 11 -8.35 -3.62 -2.04
N ASN A 12 -9.14 -2.80 -2.75
CA ASN A 12 -10.59 -2.73 -2.54
C ASN A 12 -11.31 -4.02 -2.96
N ALA A 13 -10.86 -4.69 -4.01
CA ALA A 13 -11.44 -5.98 -4.40
C ALA A 13 -11.29 -7.03 -3.30
N ASN A 14 -10.14 -7.08 -2.63
CA ASN A 14 -9.92 -7.99 -1.49
C ASN A 14 -10.89 -7.73 -0.34
N TYR A 15 -11.22 -6.45 -0.07
CA TYR A 15 -12.27 -6.10 0.90
C TYR A 15 -13.62 -6.72 0.53
N PHE A 16 -14.08 -6.55 -0.72
CA PHE A 16 -15.37 -7.10 -1.15
C PHE A 16 -15.39 -8.64 -1.15
N VAL A 17 -14.30 -9.29 -1.53
CA VAL A 17 -14.18 -10.76 -1.42
C VAL A 17 -14.36 -11.22 0.02
N SER A 18 -13.79 -10.50 0.99
CA SER A 18 -13.91 -10.85 2.40
C SER A 18 -15.34 -10.82 2.95
N LEU A 19 -16.28 -10.13 2.29
CA LEU A 19 -17.67 -10.07 2.73
C LEU A 19 -18.51 -11.27 2.25
N ILE A 20 -18.10 -11.91 1.15
CA ILE A 20 -18.94 -12.91 0.46
C ILE A 20 -19.18 -14.18 1.29
N PRO A 21 -18.15 -14.86 1.86
CA PRO A 21 -18.36 -16.06 2.65
C PRO A 21 -19.24 -15.80 3.89
N PHE A 22 -19.04 -14.67 4.55
CA PHE A 22 -19.85 -14.27 5.69
C PHE A 22 -21.32 -13.99 5.31
N ALA A 23 -21.56 -13.29 4.21
CA ALA A 23 -22.91 -13.05 3.70
C ALA A 23 -23.63 -14.37 3.35
N LEU A 24 -22.91 -15.39 2.85
CA LEU A 24 -23.44 -16.73 2.64
C LEU A 24 -23.76 -17.44 3.97
N GLY A 25 -22.94 -17.24 4.99
CA GLY A 25 -23.21 -17.70 6.35
C GLY A 25 -24.52 -17.14 6.92
N ILE A 26 -24.74 -15.83 6.80
CA ILE A 26 -26.00 -15.17 7.18
C ILE A 26 -27.16 -15.73 6.35
N TRP A 27 -27.00 -15.83 5.03
CA TRP A 27 -28.01 -16.37 4.13
C TRP A 27 -28.44 -17.79 4.53
N SER A 28 -27.48 -18.64 4.86
CA SER A 28 -27.73 -20.03 5.25
C SER A 28 -28.41 -20.13 6.62
N ARG A 29 -28.01 -19.29 7.60
CA ARG A 29 -28.64 -19.20 8.93
C ARG A 29 -30.05 -18.63 8.88
N SER A 30 -30.33 -17.71 7.95
CA SER A 30 -31.59 -16.97 7.87
C SER A 30 -32.84 -17.84 7.72
N ARG A 31 -32.70 -19.14 7.37
CA ARG A 31 -33.81 -20.10 7.29
C ARG A 31 -34.68 -20.13 8.55
N ASN A 32 -34.12 -19.80 9.70
CA ASN A 32 -34.74 -19.91 11.02
C ASN A 32 -35.38 -18.61 11.55
N TYR A 33 -35.43 -17.52 10.76
CA TYR A 33 -35.97 -16.21 11.20
C TYR A 33 -37.31 -15.86 10.56
N GLN A 34 -38.14 -15.08 11.28
CA GLN A 34 -39.45 -14.60 10.80
C GLN A 34 -39.34 -13.79 9.49
N HIS A 35 -38.32 -12.92 9.36
CA HIS A 35 -38.08 -12.11 8.15
C HIS A 35 -37.08 -12.73 7.16
N LYS A 36 -37.04 -14.07 7.07
CA LYS A 36 -36.06 -14.81 6.25
C LYS A 36 -35.97 -14.32 4.80
N GLN A 37 -37.08 -14.01 4.15
CA GLN A 37 -37.06 -13.60 2.73
C GLN A 37 -36.33 -12.28 2.51
N VAL A 38 -36.57 -11.28 3.35
CA VAL A 38 -35.90 -9.96 3.27
C VAL A 38 -34.40 -10.12 3.50
N ILE A 39 -34.00 -10.86 4.53
CA ILE A 39 -32.57 -11.13 4.83
C ILE A 39 -31.90 -11.85 3.65
N LYS A 40 -32.60 -12.82 3.04
CA LYS A 40 -32.08 -13.57 1.89
C LYS A 40 -31.90 -12.69 0.65
N ILE A 41 -32.88 -11.84 0.34
CA ILE A 41 -32.80 -10.89 -0.78
C ILE A 41 -31.64 -9.92 -0.56
N PHE A 42 -31.53 -9.35 0.65
CA PHE A 42 -30.44 -8.44 1.00
C PHE A 42 -29.05 -9.12 0.85
N CYS A 43 -28.88 -10.33 1.38
CA CYS A 43 -27.62 -11.07 1.26
C CYS A 43 -27.29 -11.39 -0.22
N PHE A 44 -28.29 -11.75 -1.01
CA PHE A 44 -28.12 -12.02 -2.44
C PHE A 44 -27.68 -10.76 -3.21
N LEU A 45 -28.37 -9.63 -2.99
CA LEU A 45 -28.02 -8.35 -3.61
C LEU A 45 -26.62 -7.88 -3.20
N LEU A 46 -26.26 -8.04 -1.92
CA LEU A 46 -24.92 -7.72 -1.42
C LEU A 46 -23.84 -8.57 -2.08
N GLN A 47 -24.05 -9.88 -2.21
CA GLN A 47 -23.11 -10.78 -2.87
C GLN A 47 -22.97 -10.45 -4.36
N LEU A 48 -24.09 -10.20 -5.05
CA LEU A 48 -24.09 -9.78 -6.46
C LEU A 48 -23.28 -8.50 -6.65
N LEU A 49 -23.51 -7.50 -5.79
CA LEU A 49 -22.76 -6.25 -5.80
C LEU A 49 -21.25 -6.50 -5.60
N CYS A 50 -20.87 -7.31 -4.60
CA CYS A 50 -19.47 -7.63 -4.33
C CYS A 50 -18.81 -8.32 -5.53
N ILE A 51 -19.48 -9.31 -6.14
CA ILE A 51 -18.98 -10.05 -7.30
C ILE A 51 -18.77 -9.12 -8.51
N VAL A 52 -19.75 -8.24 -8.80
CA VAL A 52 -19.64 -7.27 -9.90
C VAL A 52 -18.46 -6.32 -9.69
N ILE A 53 -18.26 -5.82 -8.47
CA ILE A 53 -17.12 -4.94 -8.15
C ILE A 53 -15.79 -5.68 -8.31
N VAL A 54 -15.71 -6.94 -7.83
CA VAL A 54 -14.51 -7.77 -7.96
C VAL A 54 -14.14 -7.99 -9.43
N PHE A 55 -15.09 -8.33 -10.31
CA PHE A 55 -14.80 -8.48 -11.73
C PHE A 55 -14.44 -7.14 -12.41
N LYS A 56 -15.12 -6.04 -12.09
CA LYS A 56 -14.78 -4.71 -12.62
C LYS A 56 -13.41 -4.19 -12.16
N SER A 57 -12.91 -4.69 -11.03
CA SER A 57 -11.61 -4.30 -10.51
C SER A 57 -10.43 -4.83 -11.33
N ASN A 58 -10.64 -5.91 -12.12
CA ASN A 58 -9.59 -6.69 -12.77
C ASN A 58 -8.50 -7.20 -11.80
N ALA A 59 -8.83 -7.30 -10.50
CA ALA A 59 -7.94 -7.75 -9.46
C ALA A 59 -7.86 -9.28 -9.44
N ARG A 60 -6.85 -9.82 -10.13
CA ARG A 60 -6.68 -11.26 -10.30
C ARG A 60 -6.51 -12.03 -8.99
N LEU A 61 -5.81 -11.45 -8.03
CA LEU A 61 -5.68 -12.03 -6.68
C LEU A 61 -7.05 -12.19 -6.01
N ALA A 62 -7.98 -11.26 -6.24
CA ALA A 62 -9.33 -11.33 -5.69
C ALA A 62 -10.10 -12.55 -6.24
N TYR A 63 -9.86 -12.96 -7.50
CA TYR A 63 -10.47 -14.18 -8.06
C TYR A 63 -9.96 -15.44 -7.37
N VAL A 64 -8.66 -15.51 -7.07
CA VAL A 64 -8.05 -16.60 -6.29
C VAL A 64 -8.63 -16.64 -4.87
N CYS A 65 -8.71 -15.48 -4.22
CA CYS A 65 -9.27 -15.38 -2.87
C CYS A 65 -10.75 -15.80 -2.83
N LEU A 66 -11.53 -15.39 -3.84
CA LEU A 66 -12.95 -15.72 -3.97
C LEU A 66 -13.17 -17.22 -4.15
N THR A 67 -12.47 -17.83 -5.10
CA THR A 67 -12.61 -19.26 -5.41
C THR A 67 -12.24 -20.12 -4.21
N LEU A 68 -11.14 -19.82 -3.52
CA LEU A 68 -10.70 -20.59 -2.36
C LEU A 68 -11.59 -20.40 -1.13
N SER A 69 -11.99 -19.17 -0.83
CA SER A 69 -12.84 -18.91 0.34
C SER A 69 -14.25 -19.45 0.19
N LEU A 70 -14.84 -19.34 -1.02
CA LEU A 70 -16.12 -19.96 -1.35
C LEU A 70 -16.00 -21.49 -1.35
N GLY A 71 -14.98 -22.04 -2.00
CA GLY A 71 -14.73 -23.48 -2.03
C GLY A 71 -14.61 -24.06 -0.63
N PHE A 72 -13.88 -23.39 0.26
CA PHE A 72 -13.79 -23.73 1.68
C PHE A 72 -15.15 -23.69 2.38
N TYR A 73 -15.93 -22.63 2.21
CA TYR A 73 -17.26 -22.52 2.82
C TYR A 73 -18.21 -23.64 2.33
N PHE A 74 -18.27 -23.89 1.03
CA PHE A 74 -19.10 -24.96 0.47
C PHE A 74 -18.65 -26.34 0.94
N TYR A 75 -17.34 -26.60 0.98
CA TYR A 75 -16.76 -27.83 1.53
C TYR A 75 -17.19 -28.04 2.97
N GLN A 76 -17.06 -27.03 3.82
CA GLN A 76 -17.38 -27.14 5.24
C GLN A 76 -18.88 -27.18 5.52
N VAL A 77 -19.73 -26.51 4.75
CA VAL A 77 -21.16 -26.36 5.07
C VAL A 77 -22.05 -27.33 4.29
N VAL A 78 -21.84 -27.48 2.98
CA VAL A 78 -22.71 -28.32 2.15
C VAL A 78 -22.38 -29.80 2.33
N LEU A 79 -21.10 -30.18 2.34
CA LEU A 79 -20.68 -31.58 2.47
C LEU A 79 -20.72 -32.11 3.91
N SER A 80 -20.58 -31.24 4.93
CA SER A 80 -20.57 -31.69 6.32
C SER A 80 -21.91 -31.51 7.05
N VAL A 81 -22.70 -30.47 6.74
CA VAL A 81 -23.90 -30.10 7.52
C VAL A 81 -25.22 -30.41 6.82
N GLN A 82 -25.33 -30.27 5.48
CA GLN A 82 -26.64 -30.30 4.82
C GLN A 82 -26.92 -31.55 3.97
N HIS A 83 -25.93 -32.10 3.27
CA HIS A 83 -26.10 -33.30 2.45
C HIS A 83 -24.88 -34.19 2.60
N LYS A 84 -25.07 -35.42 3.15
CA LYS A 84 -24.05 -36.47 3.36
C LYS A 84 -23.44 -36.98 2.03
N LEU A 85 -23.00 -36.10 1.14
CA LEU A 85 -22.32 -36.44 -0.09
C LEU A 85 -20.95 -37.01 0.27
N LYS A 86 -20.78 -38.32 0.09
CA LYS A 86 -19.49 -39.00 0.23
C LYS A 86 -18.59 -38.62 -0.95
N VAL A 87 -18.03 -37.41 -0.93
CA VAL A 87 -17.01 -37.00 -1.89
C VAL A 87 -15.67 -37.59 -1.45
N ASN A 88 -14.94 -38.23 -2.36
CA ASN A 88 -13.57 -38.67 -2.10
C ASN A 88 -12.70 -37.43 -1.83
N LYS A 89 -12.30 -37.23 -0.57
CA LYS A 89 -11.52 -36.06 -0.14
C LYS A 89 -10.22 -35.93 -0.92
N THR A 90 -9.55 -37.05 -1.21
CA THR A 90 -8.30 -37.07 -1.96
C THR A 90 -8.50 -36.55 -3.39
N PHE A 91 -9.57 -36.99 -4.06
CA PHE A 91 -9.92 -36.52 -5.39
C PHE A 91 -10.22 -35.01 -5.41
N LEU A 92 -10.98 -34.51 -4.42
CA LEU A 92 -11.30 -33.08 -4.32
C LEU A 92 -10.03 -32.23 -4.11
N TRP A 93 -9.12 -32.67 -3.25
CA TRP A 93 -7.83 -31.99 -3.04
C TRP A 93 -6.98 -31.97 -4.30
N ILE A 94 -6.92 -33.07 -5.06
CA ILE A 94 -6.19 -33.14 -6.33
C ILE A 94 -6.79 -32.16 -7.35
N VAL A 95 -8.12 -32.17 -7.54
CA VAL A 95 -8.79 -31.26 -8.48
C VAL A 95 -8.58 -29.80 -8.09
N THR A 96 -8.66 -29.49 -6.79
CA THR A 96 -8.41 -28.13 -6.28
C THR A 96 -6.96 -27.71 -6.50
N ALA A 97 -6.00 -28.61 -6.26
CA ALA A 97 -4.58 -28.33 -6.49
C ALA A 97 -4.28 -28.10 -7.98
N ILE A 98 -4.81 -28.93 -8.88
CA ILE A 98 -4.67 -28.76 -10.33
C ILE A 98 -5.29 -27.43 -10.76
N PHE A 99 -6.51 -27.13 -10.32
CA PHE A 99 -7.17 -25.86 -10.61
C PHE A 99 -6.34 -24.66 -10.15
N LEU A 100 -5.78 -24.73 -8.94
CA LEU A 100 -4.92 -23.68 -8.41
C LEU A 100 -3.62 -23.51 -9.21
N ILE A 101 -2.98 -24.60 -9.62
CA ILE A 101 -1.75 -24.56 -10.44
C ILE A 101 -2.06 -23.92 -11.79
N VAL A 102 -3.11 -24.38 -12.48
CA VAL A 102 -3.53 -23.82 -13.77
C VAL A 102 -3.88 -22.35 -13.63
N MET A 103 -4.66 -21.99 -12.62
CA MET A 103 -5.03 -20.59 -12.35
C MET A 103 -3.78 -19.75 -12.08
N MET A 104 -2.84 -20.22 -11.25
CA MET A 104 -1.62 -19.45 -10.95
C MET A 104 -0.71 -19.28 -12.15
N TYR A 105 -0.56 -20.33 -12.97
CA TYR A 105 0.17 -20.27 -14.23
C TYR A 105 -0.45 -19.26 -15.20
N SER A 106 -1.77 -19.32 -15.42
CA SER A 106 -2.48 -18.35 -16.25
C SER A 106 -2.32 -16.92 -15.71
N LEU A 107 -2.48 -16.72 -14.41
CA LEU A 107 -2.37 -15.39 -13.79
C LEU A 107 -0.96 -14.78 -13.92
N TYR A 108 0.09 -15.62 -13.87
CA TYR A 108 1.47 -15.23 -14.12
C TYR A 108 1.65 -14.71 -15.56
N HIS A 109 1.21 -15.46 -16.56
CA HIS A 109 1.39 -15.09 -17.97
C HIS A 109 0.63 -13.83 -18.38
N ILE A 110 -0.51 -13.52 -17.75
CA ILE A 110 -1.30 -12.33 -18.10
C ILE A 110 -0.65 -11.03 -17.56
N ASN A 111 0.26 -11.06 -16.56
CA ASN A 111 0.97 -9.84 -16.08
C ASN A 111 2.30 -10.20 -15.41
N THR A 112 3.21 -10.71 -16.25
CA THR A 112 4.57 -11.06 -15.87
C THR A 112 5.31 -9.88 -15.24
N ALA A 113 5.16 -8.68 -15.79
CA ALA A 113 5.82 -7.46 -15.28
C ALA A 113 5.43 -7.12 -13.82
N SER A 114 4.16 -7.24 -13.46
CA SER A 114 3.72 -7.01 -12.07
C SER A 114 4.28 -8.05 -11.10
N VAL A 115 4.32 -9.32 -11.51
CA VAL A 115 4.88 -10.40 -10.69
C VAL A 115 6.39 -10.22 -10.52
N GLN A 116 7.12 -9.94 -11.60
CA GLN A 116 8.56 -9.68 -11.55
C GLN A 116 8.89 -8.44 -10.73
N GLY A 117 8.07 -7.38 -10.81
CA GLY A 117 8.21 -6.20 -9.96
C GLY A 117 8.08 -6.53 -8.48
N ARG A 118 7.17 -7.42 -8.08
CA ARG A 118 7.06 -7.88 -6.69
C ARG A 118 8.26 -8.71 -6.25
N PHE A 119 8.78 -9.59 -7.12
CA PHE A 119 10.01 -10.31 -6.82
C PHE A 119 11.20 -9.38 -6.59
N LEU A 120 11.33 -8.31 -7.40
CA LEU A 120 12.34 -7.27 -7.16
C LEU A 120 12.16 -6.61 -5.79
N ILE A 121 10.92 -6.25 -5.43
CA ILE A 121 10.58 -5.71 -4.10
C ILE A 121 10.99 -6.68 -2.99
N TYR A 122 10.70 -7.98 -3.15
CA TYR A 122 11.07 -9.00 -2.17
C TYR A 122 12.59 -9.14 -2.04
N THR A 123 13.33 -9.13 -3.15
CA THR A 123 14.80 -9.19 -3.14
C THR A 123 15.40 -8.03 -2.36
N ILE A 124 15.01 -6.79 -2.68
CA ILE A 124 15.51 -5.61 -1.98
C ILE A 124 15.08 -5.62 -0.50
N SER A 125 13.86 -6.08 -0.23
CA SER A 125 13.34 -6.22 1.14
C SER A 125 14.18 -7.15 2.02
N LEU A 126 14.75 -8.20 1.44
CA LEU A 126 15.64 -9.10 2.18
C LEU A 126 16.92 -8.40 2.62
N ASP A 127 17.42 -7.42 1.87
CA ASP A 127 18.59 -6.63 2.27
C ASP A 127 18.28 -5.72 3.47
N ILE A 128 17.05 -5.20 3.56
CA ILE A 128 16.57 -4.48 4.75
C ILE A 128 16.56 -5.42 5.97
N PHE A 129 16.01 -6.62 5.81
CA PHE A 129 15.96 -7.64 6.87
C PHE A 129 17.36 -8.03 7.35
N LYS A 130 18.32 -8.26 6.44
CA LYS A 130 19.70 -8.63 6.79
C LYS A 130 20.38 -7.62 7.71
N GLN A 131 20.04 -6.34 7.60
CA GLN A 131 20.61 -5.28 8.45
C GLN A 131 19.98 -5.23 9.85
N ASN A 132 18.72 -5.67 10.01
CA ASN A 132 17.99 -5.62 11.28
C ASN A 132 17.17 -6.89 11.55
N PRO A 133 17.80 -8.08 11.69
CA PRO A 133 17.10 -9.35 11.64
C PRO A 133 16.20 -9.63 12.85
N PHE A 134 16.59 -9.20 14.06
CA PHE A 134 15.87 -9.58 15.28
C PHE A 134 14.64 -8.72 15.58
N PHE A 135 14.78 -7.40 15.47
CA PHE A 135 13.74 -6.42 15.84
C PHE A 135 13.18 -5.64 14.65
N GLY A 136 13.71 -5.86 13.44
CA GLY A 136 13.29 -5.14 12.24
C GLY A 136 13.70 -3.67 12.25
N CYS A 137 13.27 -2.94 11.23
CA CYS A 137 13.55 -1.50 11.11
C CYS A 137 12.59 -0.62 11.93
N GLY A 138 11.53 -1.19 12.50
CA GLY A 138 10.48 -0.55 13.29
C GLY A 138 9.10 -0.58 12.60
N LEU A 139 8.04 -0.64 13.41
CA LEU A 139 6.65 -0.71 12.93
C LEU A 139 6.31 0.47 12.00
N GLY A 140 5.75 0.17 10.83
CA GLY A 140 5.35 1.15 9.83
C GLY A 140 6.50 1.80 9.07
N ARG A 141 7.76 1.39 9.29
CA ARG A 141 8.92 2.06 8.66
C ARG A 141 9.26 1.56 7.27
N PHE A 142 8.60 0.52 6.73
CA PHE A 142 8.86 0.04 5.38
C PHE A 142 8.84 1.20 4.34
N GLU A 143 7.81 2.05 4.40
CA GLU A 143 7.67 3.21 3.50
C GLU A 143 8.78 4.25 3.65
N SER A 144 9.41 4.33 4.83
CA SER A 144 10.50 5.27 5.13
C SER A 144 11.89 4.77 4.72
N VAL A 145 12.03 3.47 4.43
CA VAL A 145 13.35 2.86 4.15
C VAL A 145 13.45 2.26 2.75
N TYR A 146 12.39 1.63 2.25
CA TYR A 146 12.49 0.76 1.06
C TYR A 146 13.07 1.47 -0.17
N ASN A 147 12.60 2.67 -0.50
CA ASN A 147 13.05 3.38 -1.70
C ASN A 147 14.53 3.75 -1.62
N LEU A 148 15.09 3.96 -0.42
CA LEU A 148 16.53 4.20 -0.23
C LEU A 148 17.35 2.94 -0.48
N TYR A 149 16.88 1.78 -0.01
CA TYR A 149 17.52 0.50 -0.32
C TYR A 149 17.40 0.16 -1.80
N GLN A 150 16.28 0.50 -2.45
CA GLN A 150 16.14 0.36 -3.90
C GLN A 150 17.16 1.23 -4.63
N ALA A 151 17.36 2.48 -4.20
CA ALA A 151 18.41 3.33 -4.75
C ALA A 151 19.80 2.72 -4.58
N GLU A 152 20.11 2.22 -3.38
CA GLU A 152 21.40 1.58 -3.13
C GLU A 152 21.62 0.32 -3.98
N TYR A 153 20.58 -0.49 -4.15
CA TYR A 153 20.60 -1.68 -5.01
C TYR A 153 20.99 -1.33 -6.44
N PHE A 154 20.32 -0.33 -7.06
CA PHE A 154 20.62 0.10 -8.42
C PHE A 154 21.90 0.93 -8.56
N ARG A 155 22.46 1.44 -7.46
CA ARG A 155 23.76 2.12 -7.43
C ARG A 155 24.92 1.13 -7.43
N THR A 156 24.76 0.01 -6.73
CA THR A 156 25.83 -0.98 -6.51
C THR A 156 25.82 -2.15 -7.47
N HIS A 157 24.67 -2.50 -8.06
CA HIS A 157 24.53 -3.63 -8.96
C HIS A 157 24.42 -3.19 -10.42
N VAL A 158 25.18 -3.86 -11.29
CA VAL A 158 24.97 -3.75 -12.74
C VAL A 158 23.67 -4.48 -13.10
N THR A 159 22.67 -3.73 -13.55
CA THR A 159 21.32 -4.26 -13.81
C THR A 159 20.93 -4.12 -15.26
N SER A 160 20.18 -5.09 -15.77
CA SER A 160 19.58 -5.00 -17.11
C SER A 160 18.54 -3.90 -17.18
N VAL A 161 18.31 -3.35 -18.38
CA VAL A 161 17.24 -2.37 -18.62
C VAL A 161 15.87 -2.94 -18.26
N ALA A 162 15.63 -4.23 -18.51
CA ALA A 162 14.39 -4.90 -18.13
C ALA A 162 14.15 -4.83 -16.60
N THR A 163 15.18 -5.07 -15.79
CA THR A 163 15.10 -4.95 -14.32
C THR A 163 14.87 -3.50 -13.89
N GLN A 164 15.56 -2.55 -14.52
CA GLN A 164 15.37 -1.11 -14.25
C GLN A 164 13.95 -0.64 -14.55
N PHE A 165 13.30 -1.22 -15.56
CA PHE A 165 11.91 -0.94 -15.88
C PHE A 165 10.93 -1.48 -14.84
N LEU A 166 11.31 -2.46 -14.01
CA LEU A 166 10.44 -2.95 -12.94
C LEU A 166 10.41 -2.00 -11.74
N ALA A 167 11.47 -1.20 -11.55
CA ALA A 167 11.61 -0.28 -10.43
C ALA A 167 10.60 0.87 -10.47
N GLY A 168 10.07 1.20 -9.29
CA GLY A 168 9.12 2.27 -9.05
C GLY A 168 9.17 2.66 -7.58
N ASP A 169 8.75 3.89 -7.25
CA ASP A 169 8.51 4.24 -5.85
C ASP A 169 7.40 3.31 -5.31
N THR A 170 7.68 2.60 -4.22
CA THR A 170 6.68 1.82 -3.50
C THR A 170 6.75 2.09 -2.01
N PHE A 171 5.62 1.91 -1.34
CA PHE A 171 5.44 2.14 0.08
C PHE A 171 4.85 0.91 0.77
N GLU A 172 4.69 -0.18 0.04
CA GLU A 172 4.14 -1.44 0.53
C GLU A 172 4.97 -2.61 -0.01
N PRO A 173 5.24 -3.64 0.82
CA PRO A 173 6.01 -4.80 0.38
C PRO A 173 5.19 -5.76 -0.49
N PHE A 174 3.85 -5.60 -0.57
CA PHE A 174 2.94 -6.54 -1.24
C PHE A 174 2.95 -7.97 -0.66
N ASN A 175 3.36 -8.11 0.60
CA ASN A 175 3.27 -9.33 1.39
C ASN A 175 3.33 -8.94 2.88
N GLU A 176 2.27 -9.25 3.64
CA GLU A 176 2.16 -8.86 5.05
C GLU A 176 3.11 -9.65 5.96
N LEU A 177 3.40 -10.91 5.64
CA LEU A 177 4.38 -11.69 6.40
C LEU A 177 5.78 -11.12 6.22
N LEU A 178 6.11 -10.73 4.98
CA LEU A 178 7.34 -10.03 4.68
C LEU A 178 7.38 -8.66 5.39
N ARG A 179 6.26 -7.94 5.46
CA ARG A 179 6.17 -6.70 6.24
C ARG A 179 6.50 -6.92 7.70
N ILE A 180 5.89 -7.92 8.35
CA ILE A 180 6.15 -8.28 9.75
C ILE A 180 7.64 -8.61 9.93
N LEU A 181 8.22 -9.38 9.00
CA LEU A 181 9.63 -9.75 9.05
C LEU A 181 10.56 -8.52 8.95
N ILE A 182 10.27 -7.56 8.06
CA ILE A 182 11.10 -6.37 7.88
C ILE A 182 10.93 -5.36 9.02
N GLU A 183 9.69 -5.10 9.42
CA GLU A 183 9.37 -4.04 10.38
C GLU A 183 9.59 -4.47 11.83
N LEU A 184 9.38 -5.75 12.15
CA LEU A 184 9.44 -6.30 13.51
C LEU A 184 10.46 -7.43 13.69
N GLY A 185 11.13 -7.86 12.62
CA GLY A 185 12.16 -8.90 12.67
C GLY A 185 11.61 -10.28 13.01
N LEU A 186 12.52 -11.19 13.34
CA LEU A 186 12.19 -12.55 13.79
C LEU A 186 11.33 -12.55 15.06
N CYS A 187 11.51 -11.58 15.96
CA CYS A 187 10.68 -11.47 17.17
C CYS A 187 9.20 -11.21 16.81
N GLY A 188 8.95 -10.32 15.84
CA GLY A 188 7.60 -10.06 15.35
C GLY A 188 6.96 -11.27 14.69
N VAL A 189 7.74 -12.02 13.90
CA VAL A 189 7.25 -13.27 13.27
C VAL A 189 6.89 -14.31 14.33
N LEU A 190 7.73 -14.51 15.35
CA LEU A 190 7.46 -15.43 16.46
C LEU A 190 6.20 -15.01 17.23
N PHE A 191 6.03 -13.72 17.49
CA PHE A 191 4.83 -13.18 18.15
C PHE A 191 3.56 -13.40 17.30
N PHE A 192 3.64 -13.19 15.99
CA PHE A 192 2.54 -13.48 15.07
C PHE A 192 2.17 -14.97 15.06
N ILE A 193 3.16 -15.86 14.99
CA ILE A 193 2.95 -17.32 15.07
C ILE A 193 2.28 -17.70 16.39
N LEU A 194 2.68 -17.08 17.51
CA LEU A 194 2.06 -17.31 18.81
C LEU A 194 0.58 -16.92 18.81
N ILE A 195 0.22 -15.75 18.26
CA ILE A 195 -1.18 -15.31 18.14
C ILE A 195 -2.00 -16.31 17.31
N VAL A 196 -1.48 -16.70 16.15
CA VAL A 196 -2.15 -17.68 15.26
C VAL A 196 -2.31 -19.02 15.98
N ARG A 197 -1.29 -19.48 16.72
CA ARG A 197 -1.34 -20.72 17.49
C ARG A 197 -2.39 -20.67 18.61
N ILE A 198 -2.43 -19.58 19.39
CA ILE A 198 -3.44 -19.40 20.44
C ILE A 198 -4.84 -19.44 19.83
N PHE A 199 -5.04 -18.74 18.73
CA PHE A 199 -6.32 -18.71 18.04
C PHE A 199 -6.73 -20.08 17.48
N TYR A 200 -5.79 -20.82 16.88
CA TYR A 200 -6.02 -22.19 16.42
C TYR A 200 -6.41 -23.13 17.57
N LEU A 201 -5.70 -23.07 18.70
CA LEU A 201 -6.01 -23.87 19.89
C LEU A 201 -7.39 -23.52 20.46
N PHE A 202 -7.78 -22.25 20.44
CA PHE A 202 -9.12 -21.81 20.83
C PHE A 202 -10.19 -22.41 19.91
N LEU A 203 -10.02 -22.34 18.60
CA LEU A 203 -10.96 -22.91 17.64
C LEU A 203 -11.07 -24.43 17.78
N LYS A 204 -9.96 -25.13 18.02
CA LYS A 204 -9.94 -26.59 18.20
C LYS A 204 -10.74 -27.05 19.42
N LYS A 205 -10.88 -26.20 20.46
CA LYS A 205 -11.70 -26.50 21.63
C LYS A 205 -13.20 -26.40 21.35
N GLN A 206 -13.63 -25.76 20.26
CA GLN A 206 -15.05 -25.68 19.93
C GLN A 206 -15.50 -26.98 19.26
N GLU A 207 -16.48 -27.66 19.85
CA GLU A 207 -16.99 -28.95 19.36
C GLU A 207 -17.63 -28.82 17.98
N HIS A 208 -18.45 -27.79 17.77
CA HIS A 208 -19.13 -27.54 16.50
C HIS A 208 -19.23 -26.05 16.22
N LEU A 209 -18.68 -25.64 15.07
CA LEU A 209 -18.84 -24.29 14.56
C LEU A 209 -20.17 -24.14 13.83
N SER A 210 -20.84 -23.01 14.01
CA SER A 210 -22.06 -22.68 13.29
C SER A 210 -21.78 -22.31 11.83
N VAL A 211 -22.82 -22.35 10.99
CA VAL A 211 -22.73 -21.94 9.58
C VAL A 211 -22.27 -20.48 9.44
N LEU A 212 -22.60 -19.62 10.41
CA LEU A 212 -22.15 -18.23 10.45
C LEU A 212 -20.65 -18.13 10.76
N GLN A 213 -20.17 -18.93 11.72
CA GLN A 213 -18.75 -19.02 12.07
C GLN A 213 -17.92 -19.59 10.90
N TYR A 214 -18.42 -20.58 10.16
CA TYR A 214 -17.77 -21.03 8.92
C TYR A 214 -17.71 -19.91 7.85
N GLY A 215 -18.74 -19.08 7.76
CA GLY A 215 -18.71 -17.87 6.92
C GLY A 215 -17.58 -16.92 7.34
N ALA A 216 -17.45 -16.64 8.65
CA ALA A 216 -16.38 -15.80 9.19
C ALA A 216 -14.98 -16.40 8.96
N LEU A 217 -14.81 -17.72 9.10
CA LEU A 217 -13.56 -18.41 8.76
C LEU A 217 -13.23 -18.30 7.28
N GLY A 218 -14.21 -18.50 6.38
CA GLY A 218 -14.01 -18.31 4.94
C GLY A 218 -13.58 -16.88 4.60
N SER A 219 -14.17 -15.89 5.27
CA SER A 219 -13.80 -14.49 5.15
C SER A 219 -12.36 -14.21 5.64
N LEU A 220 -11.97 -14.71 6.81
CA LEU A 220 -10.59 -14.60 7.30
C LEU A 220 -9.58 -15.34 6.41
N LEU A 221 -9.97 -16.49 5.85
CA LEU A 221 -9.16 -17.23 4.88
C LEU A 221 -8.91 -16.39 3.63
N SER A 222 -9.94 -15.70 3.12
CA SER A 222 -9.76 -14.80 1.97
C SER A 222 -8.78 -13.66 2.27
N ILE A 223 -8.87 -13.05 3.46
CA ILE A 223 -7.94 -12.00 3.91
C ILE A 223 -6.53 -12.58 4.02
N SER A 224 -6.39 -13.77 4.61
CA SER A 224 -5.10 -14.44 4.80
C SER A 224 -4.42 -14.79 3.47
N ILE A 225 -5.15 -15.32 2.50
CA ILE A 225 -4.63 -15.57 1.15
C ILE A 225 -4.19 -14.26 0.49
N SER A 226 -5.01 -13.21 0.62
CA SER A 226 -4.67 -11.90 0.08
C SER A 226 -3.42 -11.29 0.74
N ALA A 227 -3.18 -11.57 2.03
CA ALA A 227 -2.04 -11.09 2.79
C ALA A 227 -0.70 -11.67 2.33
N LEU A 228 -0.69 -12.85 1.70
CA LEU A 228 0.54 -13.46 1.16
C LEU A 228 1.06 -12.74 -0.11
N LEU A 229 0.16 -12.08 -0.84
CA LEU A 229 0.44 -11.52 -2.18
C LEU A 229 -0.05 -10.06 -2.29
N SER A 230 -0.41 -9.42 -1.19
CA SER A 230 -0.88 -8.03 -1.13
C SER A 230 -0.67 -7.47 0.28
N TYR A 231 -1.32 -6.34 0.58
CA TYR A 231 -1.23 -5.60 1.84
C TYR A 231 -2.64 -5.26 2.38
N PRO A 232 -3.52 -6.25 2.61
CA PRO A 232 -4.87 -6.01 3.09
C PRO A 232 -4.90 -5.20 4.39
N PHE A 233 -3.90 -5.36 5.27
CA PHE A 233 -3.89 -4.69 6.56
C PHE A 233 -3.40 -3.25 6.50
N SER A 234 -2.98 -2.71 5.36
CA SER A 234 -2.84 -1.24 5.21
C SER A 234 -4.20 -0.54 5.08
N LEU A 235 -5.27 -1.28 4.75
CA LEU A 235 -6.63 -0.74 4.69
C LEU A 235 -7.36 -0.94 6.01
N LEU A 236 -7.71 0.18 6.67
CA LEU A 236 -8.47 0.17 7.92
C LEU A 236 -9.79 -0.62 7.80
N SER A 237 -10.46 -0.57 6.63
CA SER A 237 -11.69 -1.32 6.39
C SER A 237 -11.50 -2.83 6.49
N ILE A 238 -10.37 -3.36 6.02
CA ILE A 238 -10.07 -4.80 6.11
C ILE A 238 -9.62 -5.17 7.53
N GLN A 239 -8.87 -4.29 8.22
CA GLN A 239 -8.55 -4.48 9.64
C GLN A 239 -9.83 -4.63 10.48
N LEU A 240 -10.81 -3.75 10.27
CA LEU A 240 -12.11 -3.81 10.95
C LEU A 240 -12.87 -5.10 10.62
N ASN A 241 -12.90 -5.52 9.35
CA ASN A 241 -13.50 -6.79 8.96
C ASN A 241 -12.81 -7.98 9.65
N ALA A 242 -11.48 -8.00 9.71
CA ALA A 242 -10.75 -9.07 10.38
C ALA A 242 -11.10 -9.14 11.87
N ILE A 243 -11.11 -8.01 12.58
CA ILE A 243 -11.52 -7.94 13.99
C ILE A 243 -12.97 -8.40 14.17
N PHE A 244 -13.88 -7.96 13.29
CA PHE A 244 -15.28 -8.36 13.32
C PHE A 244 -15.45 -9.88 13.08
N PHE A 245 -14.76 -10.47 12.12
CA PHE A 245 -14.84 -11.92 11.90
C PHE A 245 -14.22 -12.72 13.05
N LEU A 246 -13.12 -12.24 13.62
CA LEU A 246 -12.53 -12.83 14.84
C LEU A 246 -13.52 -12.79 16.00
N SER A 247 -14.25 -11.68 16.19
CA SER A 247 -15.23 -11.56 17.27
C SER A 247 -16.42 -12.52 17.08
N VAL A 248 -16.90 -12.69 15.85
CA VAL A 248 -17.93 -13.69 15.51
C VAL A 248 -17.47 -15.11 15.86
N LEU A 249 -16.19 -15.44 15.64
CA LEU A 249 -15.65 -16.77 15.97
C LEU A 249 -15.56 -17.01 17.48
N THR A 250 -15.35 -15.96 18.26
CA THR A 250 -15.36 -16.04 19.73
C THR A 250 -16.77 -15.96 20.35
N ALA A 251 -17.78 -15.56 19.58
CA ALA A 251 -19.13 -15.41 20.08
C ALA A 251 -19.73 -16.80 20.42
N ASN A 252 -20.08 -17.00 21.69
CA ASN A 252 -20.74 -18.22 22.13
C ASN A 252 -22.25 -18.12 21.84
N GLU A 253 -22.75 -18.84 20.84
CA GLU A 253 -24.15 -18.76 20.42
C GLU A 253 -25.14 -19.18 21.52
N ARG A 254 -24.70 -20.00 22.49
CA ARG A 254 -25.55 -20.52 23.59
C ARG A 254 -25.81 -19.52 24.72
N GLN A 255 -25.08 -18.40 24.78
CA GLN A 255 -25.10 -17.48 25.92
C GLN A 255 -25.17 -16.00 25.52
N MET A 256 -25.85 -15.69 24.42
CA MET A 256 -26.26 -14.31 24.11
C MET A 256 -27.47 -13.89 24.97
N SER A 257 -27.40 -14.08 26.30
CA SER A 257 -28.24 -13.31 27.21
C SER A 257 -27.54 -11.97 27.40
N VAL A 258 -27.92 -10.96 26.62
CA VAL A 258 -27.43 -9.61 26.88
C VAL A 258 -28.17 -9.10 28.12
N THR A 259 -27.69 -9.48 29.29
CA THR A 259 -28.12 -8.91 30.56
C THR A 259 -27.52 -7.51 30.66
N PHE A 260 -28.12 -6.57 29.93
CA PHE A 260 -27.81 -5.13 29.98
C PHE A 260 -28.08 -4.52 31.38
N LEU A 261 -28.69 -5.29 32.29
CA LEU A 261 -29.22 -4.81 33.58
C LEU A 261 -28.57 -5.49 34.81
N SER A 262 -27.30 -5.88 34.75
CA SER A 262 -26.56 -6.13 36.01
C SER A 262 -25.89 -4.83 36.46
N ARG A 263 -26.32 -4.35 37.63
CA ARG A 263 -25.97 -3.06 38.27
C ARG A 263 -24.56 -3.12 38.88
N SER A 264 -23.56 -3.49 38.08
CA SER A 264 -22.16 -3.54 38.50
C SER A 264 -21.48 -2.21 38.21
N SER A 265 -20.84 -1.61 39.23
CA SER A 265 -20.05 -0.36 39.10
C SER A 265 -18.98 -0.46 38.01
N SER A 266 -18.39 -1.65 37.81
CA SER A 266 -17.38 -1.91 36.78
C SER A 266 -17.87 -1.66 35.33
N LYS A 267 -19.16 -1.85 35.05
CA LYS A 267 -19.73 -1.58 33.71
C LYS A 267 -19.85 -0.09 33.44
N PHE A 268 -20.25 0.70 34.45
CA PHE A 268 -20.30 2.16 34.33
C PHE A 268 -18.91 2.75 34.12
N THR A 269 -17.92 2.23 34.86
CA THR A 269 -16.51 2.60 34.65
C THR A 269 -16.05 2.28 33.22
N LEU A 270 -16.33 1.07 32.71
CA LEU A 270 -15.98 0.69 31.34
C LEU A 270 -16.69 1.55 30.29
N MET A 271 -17.98 1.81 30.45
CA MET A 271 -18.76 2.68 29.55
C MET A 271 -18.25 4.11 29.55
N PHE A 272 -17.86 4.64 30.72
CA PHE A 272 -17.28 5.97 30.85
C PHE A 272 -15.94 6.06 30.12
N PHE A 273 -15.03 5.09 30.31
CA PHE A 273 -13.78 5.04 29.56
C PHE A 273 -13.99 4.86 28.06
N PHE A 274 -14.96 4.04 27.65
CA PHE A 274 -15.32 3.88 26.24
C PHE A 274 -15.86 5.20 25.65
N PHE A 275 -16.71 5.91 26.39
CA PHE A 275 -17.21 7.23 26.00
C PHE A 275 -16.08 8.24 25.86
N ILE A 276 -15.18 8.34 26.83
CA ILE A 276 -13.98 9.19 26.75
C ILE A 276 -13.14 8.82 25.53
N ALA A 277 -12.84 7.53 25.34
CA ALA A 277 -12.08 7.06 24.19
C ALA A 277 -12.75 7.43 22.86
N THR A 278 -14.07 7.36 22.80
CA THR A 278 -14.85 7.77 21.62
C THR A 278 -14.79 9.28 21.40
N VAL A 279 -14.94 10.10 22.45
CA VAL A 279 -14.83 11.56 22.34
C VAL A 279 -13.42 11.98 21.91
N LEU A 280 -12.38 11.37 22.48
CA LEU A 280 -10.98 11.63 22.11
C LEU A 280 -10.69 11.19 20.66
N SER A 281 -11.20 10.02 20.23
CA SER A 281 -10.99 9.53 18.87
C SER A 281 -11.71 10.39 17.83
N VAL A 282 -12.94 10.82 18.12
CA VAL A 282 -13.68 11.78 17.28
C VAL A 282 -12.97 13.13 17.23
N GLY A 283 -12.48 13.63 18.38
CA GLY A 283 -11.72 14.87 18.44
C GLY A 283 -10.43 14.79 17.62
N PHE A 284 -9.69 13.68 17.70
CA PHE A 284 -8.49 13.44 16.89
C PHE A 284 -8.82 13.34 15.39
N ALA A 285 -9.87 12.59 15.03
CA ALA A 285 -10.33 12.45 13.66
C ALA A 285 -10.74 13.81 13.08
N TYR A 286 -11.50 14.61 13.83
CA TYR A 286 -11.89 15.96 13.44
C TYR A 286 -10.68 16.87 13.19
N ARG A 287 -9.69 16.88 14.10
CA ARG A 287 -8.45 17.65 13.91
C ARG A 287 -7.71 17.21 12.64
N LYS A 288 -7.61 15.89 12.40
CA LYS A 288 -6.92 15.35 11.22
C LYS A 288 -7.64 15.70 9.93
N ILE A 289 -8.97 15.56 9.87
CA ILE A 289 -9.79 15.96 8.72
C ILE A 289 -9.65 17.47 8.46
N ARG A 290 -9.73 18.30 9.50
CA ARG A 290 -9.57 19.75 9.37
C ARG A 290 -8.18 20.13 8.85
N SER A 291 -7.12 19.46 9.31
CA SER A 291 -5.76 19.66 8.78
C SER A 291 -5.62 19.19 7.32
N CYS A 292 -6.30 18.11 6.90
CA CYS A 292 -6.37 17.72 5.49
C CYS A 292 -7.02 18.82 4.63
N LEU A 293 -8.12 19.40 5.10
CA LEU A 293 -8.81 20.48 4.39
C LEU A 293 -7.95 21.74 4.29
N TYR A 294 -7.21 22.09 5.35
CA TYR A 294 -6.25 23.19 5.31
C TYR A 294 -5.13 22.93 4.32
N TRP A 295 -4.57 21.72 4.30
CA TRP A 295 -3.56 21.34 3.32
C TRP A 295 -4.09 21.45 1.90
N GLU A 296 -5.24 20.85 1.60
CA GLU A 296 -5.83 20.91 0.24
C GLU A 296 -6.05 22.36 -0.23
N LYS A 297 -6.61 23.20 0.63
CA LYS A 297 -6.82 24.62 0.32
C LYS A 297 -5.48 25.37 0.15
N ALA A 298 -4.46 25.06 0.96
CA ALA A 298 -3.14 25.63 0.83
C ALA A 298 -2.50 25.28 -0.53
N SER A 299 -2.55 24.01 -0.94
CA SER A 299 -2.02 23.56 -2.22
C SER A 299 -2.74 24.20 -3.41
N LEU A 300 -4.06 24.44 -3.31
CA LEU A 300 -4.79 25.16 -4.35
C LEU A 300 -4.36 26.62 -4.47
N LEU A 301 -4.20 27.34 -3.34
CA LEU A 301 -3.70 28.71 -3.34
C LEU A 301 -2.27 28.82 -3.87
N ALA A 302 -1.41 27.86 -3.55
CA ALA A 302 -0.05 27.83 -4.07
C ALA A 302 -0.02 27.58 -5.59
N LEU A 303 -0.92 26.75 -6.13
CA LEU A 303 -1.07 26.58 -7.58
C LEU A 303 -1.51 27.88 -8.29
N GLU A 304 -2.24 28.75 -7.60
CA GLU A 304 -2.61 30.09 -8.07
C GLU A 304 -1.49 31.13 -7.87
N GLY A 305 -0.34 30.73 -7.32
CA GLY A 305 0.78 31.61 -7.01
C GLY A 305 0.61 32.41 -5.72
N ASN A 306 -0.47 32.20 -4.97
CA ASN A 306 -0.74 32.90 -3.70
C ASN A 306 -0.02 32.20 -2.52
N PHE A 307 1.31 32.24 -2.53
CA PHE A 307 2.15 31.55 -1.56
C PHE A 307 2.00 32.09 -0.13
N SER A 308 1.69 33.38 0.05
CA SER A 308 1.53 33.98 1.38
C SER A 308 0.33 33.43 2.14
N GLU A 309 -0.83 33.35 1.47
CA GLU A 309 -2.03 32.75 2.09
C GLU A 309 -1.92 31.22 2.20
N ALA A 310 -1.27 30.56 1.24
CA ALA A 310 -0.98 29.15 1.32
C ALA A 310 -0.16 28.81 2.57
N ASP A 311 0.91 29.56 2.85
CA ASP A 311 1.80 29.36 4.00
C ASP A 311 1.05 29.42 5.34
N LYS A 312 0.11 30.37 5.50
CA LYS A 312 -0.75 30.46 6.69
C LYS A 312 -1.60 29.20 6.88
N LEU A 313 -2.09 28.59 5.81
CA LEU A 313 -2.89 27.37 5.88
C LEU A 313 -2.03 26.13 6.11
N TYR A 314 -0.83 26.05 5.52
CA TYR A 314 0.15 25.03 5.84
C TYR A 314 0.51 25.04 7.32
N PHE A 315 0.77 26.22 7.88
CA PHE A 315 1.06 26.38 9.30
C PHE A 315 -0.09 25.88 10.18
N LYS A 316 -1.35 26.14 9.81
CA LYS A 316 -2.53 25.59 10.53
C LYS A 316 -2.64 24.06 10.41
N ALA A 317 -2.18 23.47 9.31
CA ALA A 317 -2.18 22.02 9.12
C ALA A 317 -1.01 21.33 9.85
N TRP A 318 0.10 22.04 10.07
CA TRP A 318 1.36 21.51 10.59
C TRP A 318 1.24 20.65 11.87
N PRO A 319 0.52 21.06 12.94
CA PRO A 319 0.51 20.30 14.19
C PRO A 319 0.08 18.84 14.04
N SER A 320 -0.88 18.57 13.15
CA SER A 320 -1.40 17.22 12.87
C SER A 320 -0.66 16.50 11.72
N MET A 321 0.16 17.23 10.94
CA MET A 321 0.74 16.75 9.68
C MET A 321 2.27 16.76 9.64
N GLN A 322 2.94 17.21 10.69
CA GLN A 322 4.41 17.31 10.78
C GLN A 322 5.20 15.99 10.69
N TYR A 323 4.48 14.85 10.62
CA TYR A 323 5.02 13.50 10.41
C TYR A 323 4.50 12.85 9.12
N ASN A 324 3.70 13.57 8.33
CA ASN A 324 3.18 13.10 7.06
C ASN A 324 4.16 13.51 5.94
N GLY A 325 4.89 12.54 5.39
CA GLY A 325 5.89 12.81 4.37
C GLY A 325 5.33 13.45 3.09
N ARG A 326 4.07 13.16 2.70
CA ARG A 326 3.43 13.78 1.53
C ARG A 326 3.13 15.26 1.76
N PHE A 327 2.59 15.59 2.93
CA PHE A 327 2.34 16.96 3.35
C PHE A 327 3.65 17.76 3.39
N LEU A 328 4.67 17.22 4.06
CA LEU A 328 5.97 17.88 4.18
C LEU A 328 6.65 18.06 2.82
N THR A 329 6.55 17.07 1.92
CA THR A 329 7.09 17.17 0.55
C THR A 329 6.43 18.30 -0.21
N ASN A 330 5.10 18.36 -0.18
CA ASN A 330 4.34 19.37 -0.89
C ASN A 330 4.61 20.78 -0.31
N TYR A 331 4.51 20.95 1.01
CA TYR A 331 4.80 22.24 1.65
C TYR A 331 6.24 22.70 1.42
N GLY A 332 7.21 21.80 1.57
CA GLY A 332 8.62 22.08 1.32
C GLY A 332 8.90 22.48 -0.14
N SER A 333 8.30 21.76 -1.10
CA SER A 333 8.44 22.09 -2.52
C SER A 333 7.84 23.46 -2.87
N GLU A 334 6.69 23.80 -2.29
CA GLU A 334 6.04 25.10 -2.53
C GLU A 334 6.82 26.24 -1.87
N MET A 335 7.45 26.03 -0.71
CA MET A 335 8.38 26.99 -0.12
C MET A 335 9.60 27.24 -1.00
N VAL A 336 10.15 26.19 -1.64
CA VAL A 336 11.26 26.35 -2.61
C VAL A 336 10.82 27.22 -3.80
N ILE A 337 9.63 26.95 -4.35
CA ILE A 337 9.08 27.72 -5.49
C ILE A 337 8.80 29.19 -5.08
N ALA A 338 8.31 29.41 -3.86
CA ALA A 338 8.03 30.74 -3.31
C ALA A 338 9.30 31.55 -2.96
N GLY A 339 10.49 31.03 -3.22
CA GLY A 339 11.77 31.68 -2.90
C GLY A 339 12.22 31.54 -1.43
N LYS A 340 11.43 30.90 -0.57
CA LYS A 340 11.81 30.54 0.81
C LYS A 340 12.66 29.25 0.83
N THR A 341 13.68 29.19 -0.03
CA THR A 341 14.37 27.95 -0.41
C THR A 341 15.02 27.24 0.78
N LYS A 342 15.66 27.95 1.71
CA LYS A 342 16.29 27.34 2.89
C LYS A 342 15.27 26.60 3.77
N GLN A 343 14.16 27.25 4.10
CA GLN A 343 13.06 26.65 4.88
C GLN A 343 12.41 25.49 4.13
N GLY A 344 12.26 25.63 2.81
CA GLY A 344 11.78 24.56 1.94
C GLY A 344 12.67 23.32 1.99
N VAL A 345 14.00 23.48 1.89
CA VAL A 345 14.97 22.39 1.99
C VAL A 345 14.92 21.71 3.36
N GLU A 346 14.85 22.45 4.47
CA GLU A 346 14.71 21.87 5.81
C GLU A 346 13.43 21.02 5.94
N CYS A 347 12.32 21.51 5.38
CA CYS A 347 11.05 20.78 5.36
C CYS A 347 11.14 19.50 4.52
N LEU A 348 11.80 19.56 3.36
CA LEU A 348 12.05 18.40 2.49
C LEU A 348 13.02 17.38 3.13
N GLU A 349 14.06 17.83 3.85
CA GLU A 349 14.96 16.97 4.63
C GLU A 349 14.21 16.28 5.77
N ARG A 350 13.21 16.94 6.37
CA ARG A 350 12.32 16.28 7.33
C ARG A 350 11.41 15.26 6.63
N ALA A 351 10.88 15.59 5.46
CA ALA A 351 10.02 14.69 4.68
C ALA A 351 10.76 13.40 4.27
N SER A 352 12.05 13.47 3.95
CA SER A 352 12.87 12.32 3.56
C SER A 352 12.96 11.23 4.63
N LYS A 353 12.77 11.59 5.91
CA LYS A 353 12.76 10.65 7.03
C LYS A 353 11.46 9.84 7.14
N PHE A 354 10.37 10.31 6.51
CA PHE A 354 9.05 9.68 6.60
C PHE A 354 8.64 9.01 5.30
N LEU A 355 8.90 9.65 4.15
CA LEU A 355 8.46 9.15 2.86
C LEU A 355 9.46 9.49 1.74
N PRO A 356 10.68 8.93 1.77
CA PRO A 356 11.63 9.07 0.68
C PRO A 356 11.02 8.53 -0.62
N SER A 357 11.07 9.36 -1.67
CA SER A 357 10.52 9.07 -2.99
C SER A 357 11.31 9.79 -4.07
N THR A 358 11.23 9.32 -5.31
CA THR A 358 11.90 9.96 -6.43
C THR A 358 11.52 11.44 -6.53
N GLY A 359 10.22 11.75 -6.41
CA GLY A 359 9.72 13.14 -6.48
C GLY A 359 10.29 14.03 -5.38
N LEU A 360 10.34 13.54 -4.13
CA LEU A 360 10.95 14.26 -3.02
C LEU A 360 12.43 14.58 -3.31
N TYR A 361 13.20 13.60 -3.76
CA TYR A 361 14.63 13.78 -4.01
C TYR A 361 14.92 14.71 -5.21
N LEU A 362 14.03 14.76 -6.21
CA LEU A 362 14.08 15.80 -7.24
C LEU A 362 13.87 17.20 -6.63
N CYS A 363 12.87 17.38 -5.77
CA CYS A 363 12.64 18.65 -5.08
C CYS A 363 13.81 19.05 -4.15
N LEU A 364 14.41 18.09 -3.44
CA LEU A 364 15.62 18.33 -2.65
C LEU A 364 16.77 18.80 -3.55
N GLY A 365 16.99 18.13 -4.67
CA GLY A 365 18.02 18.51 -5.63
C GLY A 365 17.83 19.92 -6.18
N GLU A 366 16.59 20.29 -6.49
CA GLU A 366 16.23 21.63 -6.95
C GLU A 366 16.48 22.68 -5.86
N GLY A 367 16.03 22.43 -4.64
CA GLY A 367 16.25 23.31 -3.48
C GLY A 367 17.74 23.49 -3.17
N TYR A 368 18.52 22.41 -3.17
CA TYR A 368 19.98 22.48 -2.97
C TYR A 368 20.69 23.26 -4.06
N ALA A 369 20.31 23.05 -5.34
CA ALA A 369 20.89 23.78 -6.45
C ALA A 369 20.58 25.28 -6.36
N ALA A 370 19.35 25.64 -5.96
CA ALA A 370 18.92 27.04 -5.82
C ALA A 370 19.65 27.78 -4.68
N ILE A 371 20.12 27.09 -3.64
CA ILE A 371 20.99 27.69 -2.59
C ILE A 371 22.50 27.57 -2.91
N GLY A 372 22.86 27.15 -4.13
CA GLY A 372 24.26 27.01 -4.57
C GLY A 372 24.98 25.76 -4.06
N ASN A 373 24.30 24.85 -3.37
CA ASN A 373 24.91 23.60 -2.87
C ASN A 373 24.84 22.50 -3.94
N TYR A 374 25.64 22.62 -4.98
CA TYR A 374 25.65 21.68 -6.10
C TYR A 374 26.06 20.25 -5.72
N GLY A 375 26.89 20.08 -4.69
CA GLY A 375 27.28 18.75 -4.21
C GLY A 375 26.09 17.96 -3.67
N ARG A 376 25.31 18.56 -2.75
CA ARG A 376 24.08 17.94 -2.25
C ARG A 376 23.00 17.80 -3.32
N ALA A 377 22.92 18.75 -4.25
CA ALA A 377 21.99 18.66 -5.37
C ALA A 377 22.27 17.43 -6.25
N GLN A 378 23.54 17.18 -6.56
CA GLN A 378 23.96 16.02 -7.34
C GLN A 378 23.60 14.71 -6.64
N ILE A 379 23.94 14.56 -5.36
CA ILE A 379 23.60 13.37 -4.56
C ILE A 379 22.08 13.13 -4.54
N ALA A 380 21.28 14.19 -4.40
CA ALA A 380 19.83 14.07 -4.38
C ALA A 380 19.27 13.58 -5.73
N TYR A 381 19.75 14.14 -6.86
CA TYR A 381 19.33 13.69 -8.18
C TYR A 381 19.81 12.29 -8.54
N GLU A 382 21.04 11.90 -8.13
CA GLU A 382 21.54 10.53 -8.27
C GLU A 382 20.70 9.55 -7.45
N THR A 383 20.34 9.92 -6.21
CA THR A 383 19.43 9.12 -5.39
C THR A 383 18.08 8.93 -6.08
N ALA A 384 17.48 10.01 -6.61
CA ALA A 384 16.23 9.93 -7.38
C ALA A 384 16.38 9.06 -8.64
N LEU A 385 17.53 9.14 -9.33
CA LEU A 385 17.82 8.31 -10.50
C LEU A 385 17.86 6.83 -10.14
N HIS A 386 18.54 6.47 -9.05
CA HIS A 386 18.64 5.07 -8.64
C HIS A 386 17.36 4.54 -7.98
N MET A 387 16.54 5.40 -7.36
CA MET A 387 15.20 5.01 -6.91
C MET A 387 14.33 4.54 -8.06
N THR A 388 14.31 5.27 -9.18
CA THR A 388 13.53 4.90 -10.37
C THR A 388 14.32 5.09 -11.67
N PRO A 389 15.21 4.13 -12.03
CA PRO A 389 16.12 4.29 -13.16
C PRO A 389 15.43 4.47 -14.52
N SER A 390 14.17 4.03 -14.65
CA SER A 390 13.40 4.23 -15.88
C SER A 390 12.88 5.65 -16.10
N ARG A 391 12.96 6.54 -15.09
CA ARG A 391 12.45 7.92 -15.18
C ARG A 391 13.51 8.85 -15.78
N PHE A 392 13.13 9.55 -16.85
CA PHE A 392 14.04 10.46 -17.57
C PHE A 392 14.32 11.75 -16.79
N MET A 393 13.40 12.19 -15.93
CA MET A 393 13.51 13.47 -15.22
C MET A 393 14.77 13.55 -14.36
N SER A 394 15.17 12.48 -13.66
CA SER A 394 16.38 12.47 -12.83
C SER A 394 17.65 12.68 -13.66
N ARG A 395 17.77 12.03 -14.83
CA ARG A 395 18.90 12.26 -15.75
C ARG A 395 18.89 13.68 -16.31
N TYR A 396 17.71 14.20 -16.65
CA TYR A 396 17.56 15.56 -17.15
C TYR A 396 17.98 16.61 -16.11
N ARG A 397 17.60 16.42 -14.84
CA ARG A 397 18.03 17.29 -13.74
C ARG A 397 19.55 17.23 -13.50
N LEU A 398 20.16 16.04 -13.58
CA LEU A 398 21.62 15.91 -13.54
C LEU A 398 22.31 16.64 -14.69
N LEU A 399 21.80 16.51 -15.91
CA LEU A 399 22.31 17.23 -17.08
C LEU A 399 22.25 18.74 -16.85
N LYS A 400 21.09 19.27 -16.43
CA LYS A 400 20.91 20.70 -16.14
C LYS A 400 21.85 21.19 -15.04
N LEU A 401 22.09 20.37 -14.02
CA LEU A 401 23.03 20.68 -12.96
C LEU A 401 24.47 20.80 -13.49
N GLN A 402 24.91 19.90 -14.38
CA GLN A 402 26.25 20.00 -14.97
C GLN A 402 26.40 21.24 -15.86
N LEU A 403 25.36 21.60 -16.63
CA LEU A 403 25.35 22.86 -17.39
C LEU A 403 25.45 24.09 -16.47
N ALA A 404 24.73 24.09 -15.33
CA ALA A 404 24.82 25.17 -14.35
C ALA A 404 26.20 25.26 -13.66
N LYS A 405 26.92 24.14 -13.57
CA LYS A 405 28.32 24.07 -13.10
C LYS A 405 29.35 24.39 -14.21
N HIS A 406 28.91 24.73 -15.42
CA HIS A 406 29.75 24.88 -16.61
C HIS A 406 30.59 23.63 -16.98
N ASN A 407 30.18 22.43 -16.52
CA ASN A 407 30.85 21.17 -16.85
C ASN A 407 30.23 20.55 -18.11
N ILE A 408 30.60 21.09 -19.27
CA ILE A 408 30.03 20.71 -20.57
C ILE A 408 30.34 19.25 -20.93
N VAL A 409 31.54 18.76 -20.59
CA VAL A 409 31.97 17.38 -20.90
C VAL A 409 31.02 16.36 -20.25
N GLU A 410 30.75 16.49 -18.96
CA GLU A 410 29.83 15.59 -18.27
C GLU A 410 28.38 15.79 -18.73
N ALA A 411 27.98 17.03 -19.03
CA ALA A 411 26.64 17.31 -19.57
C ALA A 411 26.38 16.59 -20.90
N LYS A 412 27.37 16.55 -21.81
CA LYS A 412 27.28 15.83 -23.09
C LYS A 412 27.16 14.31 -22.88
N LYS A 413 27.98 13.75 -21.99
CA LYS A 413 27.91 12.34 -21.63
C LYS A 413 26.52 11.95 -21.11
N ILE A 414 25.92 12.77 -20.25
CA ILE A 414 24.55 12.52 -19.77
C ILE A 414 23.52 12.67 -20.90
N ALA A 415 23.69 13.63 -21.82
CA ALA A 415 22.81 13.79 -22.98
C ALA A 415 22.83 12.54 -23.89
N GLU A 416 24.01 11.99 -24.16
CA GLU A 416 24.17 10.73 -24.91
C GLU A 416 23.47 9.57 -24.21
N GLN A 417 23.64 9.43 -22.89
CA GLN A 417 22.94 8.42 -22.10
C GLN A 417 21.42 8.58 -22.19
N ILE A 418 20.90 9.81 -22.13
CA ILE A 418 19.46 10.09 -22.26
C ILE A 418 18.95 9.65 -23.65
N LEU A 419 19.69 9.93 -24.71
CA LEU A 419 19.28 9.56 -26.07
C LEU A 419 19.29 8.05 -26.27
N ALA A 420 20.35 7.38 -25.80
CA ALA A 420 20.53 5.93 -25.89
C ALA A 420 19.54 5.13 -25.02
N TYR A 421 19.07 5.70 -23.90
CA TYR A 421 18.18 4.97 -23.00
C TYR A 421 16.79 4.73 -23.62
N PRO A 422 16.27 3.48 -23.56
CA PRO A 422 14.97 3.16 -24.14
C PRO A 422 13.80 3.73 -23.33
N VAL A 423 12.70 4.01 -24.03
CA VAL A 423 11.51 4.64 -23.44
C VAL A 423 10.52 3.57 -22.98
N LYS A 424 10.29 3.46 -21.67
CA LYS A 424 9.29 2.54 -21.09
C LYS A 424 7.86 3.00 -21.35
N ILE A 425 7.58 4.29 -21.12
CA ILE A 425 6.27 4.92 -21.30
C ILE A 425 6.50 6.23 -22.07
N PRO A 426 6.02 6.34 -23.32
CA PRO A 426 6.10 7.58 -24.06
C PRO A 426 5.32 8.71 -23.36
N SER A 427 5.93 9.89 -23.27
CA SER A 427 5.27 11.11 -22.78
C SER A 427 5.82 12.35 -23.48
N SER A 428 5.09 13.47 -23.39
CA SER A 428 5.56 14.78 -23.82
C SER A 428 6.91 15.11 -23.20
N ASP A 429 7.02 14.96 -21.87
CA ASP A 429 8.23 15.28 -21.12
C ASP A 429 9.44 14.47 -21.60
N VAL A 430 9.27 13.17 -21.87
CA VAL A 430 10.35 12.32 -22.40
C VAL A 430 10.80 12.81 -23.78
N THR A 431 9.84 13.20 -24.61
CA THR A 431 10.11 13.75 -25.94
C THR A 431 10.90 15.05 -25.84
N GLU A 432 10.47 15.97 -25.00
CA GLU A 432 11.14 17.25 -24.75
C GLU A 432 12.56 17.06 -24.19
N ILE A 433 12.73 16.16 -23.23
CA ILE A 433 14.04 15.83 -22.64
C ILE A 433 15.00 15.29 -23.71
N LYS A 434 14.53 14.37 -24.57
CA LYS A 434 15.35 13.83 -25.66
C LYS A 434 15.67 14.91 -26.70
N GLN A 435 14.71 15.76 -27.05
CA GLN A 435 14.94 16.88 -27.98
C GLN A 435 15.94 17.89 -27.43
N PHE A 436 15.85 18.25 -26.15
CA PHE A 436 16.81 19.13 -25.49
C PHE A 436 18.23 18.53 -25.54
N SER A 437 18.34 17.23 -25.20
CA SER A 437 19.61 16.51 -25.22
C SER A 437 20.22 16.44 -26.62
N LYS A 438 19.39 16.22 -27.66
CA LYS A 438 19.82 16.23 -29.06
C LYS A 438 20.32 17.62 -29.48
N LYS A 439 19.59 18.69 -29.14
CA LYS A 439 20.00 20.07 -29.47
C LYS A 439 21.34 20.43 -28.84
N LEU A 440 21.57 20.05 -27.58
CA LEU A 440 22.83 20.29 -26.87
C LEU A 440 24.03 19.65 -27.57
N LEU A 441 23.87 18.45 -28.14
CA LEU A 441 24.95 17.77 -28.86
C LEU A 441 25.21 18.37 -30.26
N VAL A 442 24.18 18.94 -30.90
CA VAL A 442 24.30 19.52 -32.26
C VAL A 442 24.86 20.94 -32.23
N SER A 443 24.48 21.78 -31.25
CA SER A 443 24.84 23.20 -31.24
C SER A 443 26.35 23.48 -31.18
N GLU A 444 27.16 22.54 -30.70
CA GLU A 444 28.62 22.71 -30.61
C GLU A 444 29.42 22.00 -31.71
N ASN A 445 28.83 21.08 -32.47
CA ASN A 445 29.50 20.57 -33.68
C ASN A 445 29.65 21.68 -34.75
N ASN A 446 28.85 22.75 -34.64
CA ASN A 446 28.92 23.92 -35.52
C ASN A 446 29.83 25.05 -35.00
N THR A 447 30.40 24.95 -33.79
CA THR A 447 31.32 25.96 -33.23
C THR A 447 32.78 25.52 -33.25
N GLY A 448 33.09 24.37 -33.87
CA GLY A 448 34.43 23.80 -34.00
C GLY A 448 34.97 23.77 -35.43
N HIS A 449 34.42 24.59 -36.34
CA HIS A 449 34.90 24.74 -37.73
C HIS A 449 35.37 26.16 -38.01
#